data_AF-A0A3N1NX31-F1
#
_entry.id   AF-A0A3N1NX31-F1
#
_cell.length_a   1.000
_cell.length_b   1.000
_cell.length_c   1.000
_cell.angle_alpha   90.00
_cell.angle_beta   90.00
_cell.angle_gamma   90.00
#
_symmetry.space_group_name_H-M   'P 1'
#
loop_
_entity.id
_entity.type
_entity.pdbx_description
1 polymer ?
#
loop_
_entity_poly.entity_id
_entity_poly.type
_entity_poly.pdbx_seq_one_letter_code
_entity_poly.pdbx_strand_id
1 'polypeptide(L)'
;MFSFGTLIITALICLLGGGALGAVLYKLTDSGSRSKELEERVLRAEDELKRYQQDVSEHFAKTSELVNNLTQSYRDVYEHLANSALKLTTPALSRQILDSANTQLLGSEKTYLSEEHIEAPRDWAPKNGKGQLSEEYGLHDEGEYESPYQYGSSDTYTEETQDDKPDTPTEPPRGAI
;
A
#
# COMPACT_ATOMS: atom_id res chain seq x y z
N MET A 1 13.16 -34.86 -71.00
CA MET A 1 14.20 -33.83 -70.83
C MET A 1 13.52 -32.48 -70.95
N PHE A 2 13.46 -31.68 -69.89
CA PHE A 2 12.83 -30.35 -69.97
C PHE A 2 13.71 -29.42 -70.79
N SER A 3 13.14 -28.76 -71.80
CA SER A 3 13.88 -27.84 -72.65
C SER A 3 14.15 -26.54 -71.89
N PHE A 4 15.34 -25.96 -72.07
CA PHE A 4 15.75 -24.73 -71.41
C PHE A 4 14.72 -23.59 -71.61
N GLY A 5 14.07 -23.54 -72.78
CA GLY A 5 13.01 -22.58 -73.06
C GLY A 5 11.76 -22.75 -72.19
N THR A 6 11.38 -23.99 -71.85
CA THR A 6 10.22 -24.24 -70.97
C THR A 6 10.48 -23.75 -69.55
N LEU A 7 11.71 -23.87 -69.05
CA LEU A 7 12.12 -23.39 -67.74
C LEU A 7 12.10 -21.85 -67.65
N ILE A 8 12.52 -21.17 -68.73
CA ILE A 8 12.50 -19.70 -68.79
C ILE A 8 11.05 -19.19 -68.78
N ILE A 9 10.15 -19.83 -69.54
CA ILE A 9 8.75 -19.41 -69.63
C ILE A 9 8.04 -19.61 -68.28
N THR A 10 8.22 -20.76 -67.62
CA THR A 10 7.61 -20.99 -66.30
C THR A 10 8.18 -20.06 -65.23
N ALA A 11 9.48 -19.78 -65.25
CA ALA A 11 10.10 -18.81 -64.35
C ALA A 11 9.50 -17.40 -64.51
N LEU A 12 9.30 -16.95 -65.75
CA LEU A 12 8.66 -15.65 -66.03
C LEU A 12 7.21 -15.61 -65.53
N ILE A 13 6.43 -16.67 -65.75
CA ILE A 13 5.04 -16.76 -65.28
C ILE A 13 4.97 -16.75 -63.75
N CYS A 14 5.85 -17.51 -63.07
CA CYS A 14 5.92 -17.49 -61.61
C CYS A 14 6.38 -16.13 -61.05
N LEU A 15 7.30 -15.43 -61.72
CA LEU A 15 7.76 -14.12 -61.29
C LEU A 15 6.67 -13.05 -61.44
N LEU A 16 5.95 -13.07 -62.56
CA LEU A 16 4.80 -12.18 -62.78
C LEU A 16 3.65 -12.48 -61.82
N GLY A 17 3.26 -13.75 -61.71
CA GLY A 17 2.19 -14.18 -60.82
C GLY A 17 2.54 -13.96 -59.35
N GLY A 18 3.72 -14.40 -58.92
CA GLY A 18 4.22 -14.24 -57.55
C GLY A 18 4.51 -12.78 -57.20
N GLY A 19 5.00 -11.99 -58.14
CA GLY A 19 5.20 -10.54 -57.96
C GLY A 19 3.88 -9.80 -57.77
N ALA A 20 2.85 -10.12 -58.56
CA ALA A 20 1.52 -9.55 -58.40
C ALA A 20 0.89 -9.95 -57.06
N LEU A 21 0.94 -11.25 -56.70
CA LEU A 21 0.43 -11.74 -55.42
C LEU A 21 1.17 -11.13 -54.23
N GLY A 22 2.51 -11.07 -54.33
CA GLY A 22 3.38 -10.49 -53.31
C GLY A 22 3.10 -9.00 -53.10
N ALA A 23 2.88 -8.24 -54.19
CA ALA A 23 2.53 -6.83 -54.10
C ALA A 23 1.17 -6.60 -53.42
N VAL A 24 0.16 -7.44 -53.70
CA VAL A 24 -1.15 -7.35 -53.05
C VAL A 24 -1.04 -7.67 -51.55
N LEU A 25 -0.30 -8.72 -51.18
CA LEU A 25 -0.07 -9.08 -49.78
C LEU A 25 0.74 -8.01 -49.02
N TYR A 26 1.77 -7.45 -49.66
CA TYR A 26 2.56 -6.36 -49.09
C TYR A 26 1.66 -5.14 -48.83
N LYS A 27 0.82 -4.76 -49.79
CA LYS A 27 -0.05 -3.59 -49.64
C LYS A 27 -1.15 -3.78 -48.60
N LEU A 28 -1.56 -5.02 -48.32
CA LEU A 28 -2.49 -5.34 -47.24
C LEU A 28 -1.79 -5.36 -45.87
N THR A 29 -0.49 -5.67 -45.85
CA THR A 29 0.35 -5.69 -44.63
C THR A 29 0.91 -4.32 -44.28
N ASP A 30 1.06 -3.42 -45.27
CA ASP A 30 1.47 -2.02 -45.14
C ASP A 30 0.41 -1.24 -44.34
N SER A 31 0.43 -1.51 -43.05
CA SER A 31 -0.48 -1.03 -42.03
C SER A 31 0.22 0.06 -41.23
N GLY A 32 0.82 1.03 -41.93
CA GLY A 32 1.51 2.17 -41.31
C GLY A 32 0.66 2.96 -40.30
N SER A 33 -0.66 2.79 -40.31
CA SER A 33 -1.57 3.26 -39.27
C SER A 33 -1.44 2.51 -37.93
N ARG A 34 -1.19 1.20 -37.93
CA ARG A 34 -1.02 0.39 -36.71
C ARG A 34 0.27 0.73 -36.00
N SER A 35 1.37 0.94 -36.74
CA SER A 35 2.64 1.39 -36.16
C SER A 35 2.51 2.77 -35.52
N LYS A 36 1.78 3.69 -36.15
CA LYS A 36 1.48 5.00 -35.56
C LYS A 36 0.60 4.92 -34.31
N GLU A 37 -0.42 4.05 -34.31
CA GLU A 37 -1.26 3.85 -33.13
C GLU A 37 -0.44 3.28 -31.95
N LEU A 38 0.46 2.34 -32.22
CA LEU A 38 1.38 1.79 -31.22
C LEU A 38 2.31 2.87 -30.65
N GLU A 39 2.91 3.70 -31.51
CA GLU A 39 3.75 4.82 -31.09
C GLU A 39 2.97 5.82 -30.24
N GLU A 40 1.75 6.17 -30.64
CA GLU A 40 0.88 7.07 -29.89
C GLU A 40 0.44 6.48 -28.53
N ARG A 41 0.24 5.17 -28.45
CA ARG A 41 -0.05 4.46 -27.19
C ARG A 41 1.13 4.52 -26.23
N VAL A 42 2.35 4.32 -26.73
CA VAL A 42 3.57 4.43 -25.92
C VAL A 42 3.74 5.86 -25.41
N LEU A 43 3.62 6.86 -26.30
CA LEU A 43 3.72 8.27 -25.91
C LEU A 43 2.65 8.67 -24.88
N ARG A 44 1.42 8.18 -25.02
CA ARG A 44 0.36 8.42 -24.03
C ARG A 44 0.68 7.80 -22.67
N ALA A 45 1.13 6.55 -22.65
CA ALA A 45 1.49 5.87 -21.40
C ALA A 45 2.66 6.56 -20.69
N GLU A 46 3.66 7.03 -21.45
CA GLU A 46 4.78 7.80 -20.90
C GLU A 46 4.32 9.16 -20.32
N ASP A 47 3.42 9.87 -21.00
CA ASP A 47 2.86 11.13 -20.48
C ASP A 47 2.02 10.91 -19.21
N GLU A 48 1.19 9.86 -19.19
CA GLU A 48 0.41 9.49 -18.01
C GLU A 48 1.32 9.15 -16.82
N LEU A 49 2.39 8.39 -17.04
CA LEU A 49 3.35 8.07 -15.99
C LEU A 49 4.04 9.34 -15.46
N LYS A 50 4.44 10.23 -16.37
CA LYS A 50 5.09 11.50 -16.00
C LYS A 50 4.16 12.41 -15.20
N ARG A 51 2.89 12.51 -15.61
CA ARG A 51 1.85 13.23 -14.87
C ARG A 51 1.64 12.65 -13.47
N TYR A 52 1.53 11.33 -13.38
CA TYR A 52 1.39 10.66 -12.09
C TYR A 52 2.59 10.94 -11.16
N GLN A 53 3.82 10.85 -11.68
CA GLN A 53 5.02 11.17 -10.90
C GLN A 53 5.01 12.62 -10.42
N GLN A 54 4.56 13.56 -11.26
CA GLN A 54 4.42 14.96 -10.89
C GLN A 54 3.36 15.16 -9.80
N ASP A 55 2.17 14.58 -9.97
CA ASP A 55 1.07 14.67 -9.00
C ASP A 55 1.48 14.12 -7.63
N VAL A 56 2.18 12.99 -7.60
CA VAL A 56 2.71 12.40 -6.36
C VAL A 56 3.73 13.34 -5.71
N SER A 57 4.66 13.90 -6.49
CA SER A 57 5.64 14.85 -5.98
C SER A 57 4.99 16.09 -5.39
N GLU A 58 3.95 16.63 -6.03
CA GLU A 58 3.19 17.78 -5.54
C GLU A 58 2.43 17.44 -4.25
N HIS A 59 1.80 16.26 -4.19
CA HIS A 59 1.11 15.79 -2.99
C HIS A 59 2.06 15.64 -1.80
N PHE A 60 3.26 15.10 -2.01
CA PHE A 60 4.27 14.98 -0.95
C PHE A 60 4.79 16.35 -0.53
N ALA A 61 5.05 17.27 -1.46
CA ALA A 61 5.46 18.63 -1.12
C ALA A 61 4.42 19.34 -0.23
N LYS A 62 3.14 19.27 -0.62
CA LYS A 62 2.03 19.82 0.16
C LYS A 62 1.89 19.14 1.52
N THR A 63 2.04 17.81 1.57
CA THR A 63 1.97 17.06 2.82
C THR A 63 3.10 17.46 3.77
N SER A 64 4.33 17.61 3.27
CA SER A 64 5.47 18.08 4.07
C SER A 64 5.22 19.48 4.66
N GLU A 65 4.61 20.38 3.89
CA GLU A 65 4.22 21.70 4.39
C GLU A 65 3.19 21.60 5.52
N LEU A 66 2.13 20.80 5.33
CA LEU A 66 1.10 20.59 6.36
C LEU A 66 1.68 19.96 7.64
N VAL A 67 2.56 18.96 7.51
CA VAL A 67 3.23 18.32 8.65
C VAL A 67 4.13 19.31 9.39
N ASN A 68 4.83 20.18 8.66
CA ASN A 68 5.62 21.24 9.28
C ASN A 68 4.72 22.23 10.06
N ASN A 69 3.61 22.66 9.47
CA ASN A 69 2.65 23.56 10.13
C ASN A 69 2.04 22.92 11.39
N LEU A 70 1.74 21.62 11.34
CA LEU A 70 1.30 20.86 12.51
C LEU A 70 2.38 20.82 13.59
N THR A 71 3.63 20.57 13.21
CA THR A 71 4.76 20.55 14.15
C THR A 71 4.96 21.91 14.83
N GLN A 72 4.83 23.00 14.08
CA GLN A 72 4.88 24.36 14.63
C GLN A 72 3.73 24.58 15.62
N SER A 73 2.49 24.27 15.22
CA SER A 73 1.31 24.40 16.09
C SER A 73 1.45 23.58 17.38
N TYR A 74 2.04 22.39 17.30
CA TYR A 74 2.33 21.56 18.47
C TYR A 74 3.33 22.23 19.42
N ARG A 75 4.40 22.84 18.89
CA ARG A 75 5.37 23.59 19.70
C ARG A 75 4.74 24.80 20.37
N ASP A 76 3.91 25.55 19.65
CA ASP A 76 3.22 26.73 20.17
C ASP A 76 2.29 26.36 21.33
N VAL A 77 1.56 25.25 21.22
CA VAL A 77 0.74 24.72 22.31
C VAL A 77 1.60 24.36 23.52
N TYR A 78 2.73 23.69 23.32
CA TYR A 78 3.62 23.32 24.42
C TYR A 78 4.22 24.54 25.12
N GLU A 79 4.67 25.54 24.36
CA GLU A 79 5.16 26.81 24.89
C GLU A 79 4.06 27.55 25.66
N HIS A 80 2.83 27.58 25.13
CA HIS A 80 1.69 28.19 25.81
C HIS A 80 1.36 27.49 27.14
N LEU A 81 1.45 26.15 27.19
CA LEU A 81 1.26 25.39 28.41
C LEU A 81 2.37 25.67 29.44
N ALA A 82 3.63 25.70 29.00
CA ALA A 82 4.77 26.02 29.87
C ALA A 82 4.63 27.45 30.46
N ASN A 83 4.31 28.43 29.61
CA ASN A 83 4.09 29.81 30.03
C ASN A 83 2.87 29.95 30.95
N SER A 84 1.78 29.23 30.68
CA SER A 84 0.60 29.21 31.53
C SER A 84 0.86 28.56 32.88
N ALA A 85 1.61 27.46 32.91
CA ALA A 85 2.05 26.82 34.14
C ALA A 85 2.89 27.80 34.98
N LEU A 86 3.86 28.52 34.38
CA LEU A 86 4.64 29.54 35.09
C LEU A 86 3.79 30.71 35.60
N LYS A 87 2.79 31.14 34.83
CA LYS A 87 1.89 32.26 35.22
C LYS A 87 0.88 31.86 36.31
N LEU A 88 0.40 30.62 36.28
CA LEU A 88 -0.63 30.10 37.20
C LEU A 88 -0.01 29.47 38.45
N THR A 89 1.29 29.16 38.45
CA THR A 89 1.99 28.72 39.65
C THR A 89 2.27 29.92 40.56
N THR A 90 1.72 29.87 41.76
CA THR A 90 2.04 30.84 42.82
C THR A 90 3.53 30.75 43.20
N PRO A 91 4.14 31.81 43.74
CA PRO A 91 5.57 31.82 44.11
C PRO A 91 5.97 30.66 45.04
N ALA A 92 5.02 30.18 45.87
CA ALA A 92 5.18 29.04 46.74
C ALA A 92 5.32 27.71 45.99
N LEU A 93 4.54 27.52 44.91
CA LEU A 93 4.61 26.31 44.08
C LEU A 93 5.84 26.34 43.16
N SER A 94 6.24 27.52 42.68
CA SER A 94 7.51 27.69 41.95
C SER A 94 8.72 27.31 42.81
N ARG A 95 8.73 27.70 44.09
CA ARG A 95 9.74 27.25 45.08
C ARG A 95 9.74 25.73 45.26
N GLN A 96 8.57 25.10 45.35
CA GLN A 96 8.43 23.65 45.48
C GLN A 96 8.87 22.89 44.22
N ILE A 97 8.58 23.41 43.02
CA ILE A 97 9.08 22.85 41.76
C ILE A 97 10.61 22.95 41.69
N LEU A 98 11.19 24.11 42.04
CA LEU A 98 12.66 24.26 42.08
C LEU A 98 13.31 23.28 43.07
N ASP A 99 12.71 23.07 44.25
CA ASP A 99 13.23 22.15 45.27
C ASP A 99 13.12 20.68 44.81
N SER A 100 12.03 20.32 44.12
CA SER A 100 11.87 19.00 43.49
C SER A 100 12.80 18.76 42.30
N ALA A 101 13.08 19.79 41.50
CA ALA A 101 14.00 19.70 40.38
C ALA A 101 15.45 19.53 40.87
N ASN A 102 15.83 20.23 41.93
CA ASN A 102 17.15 20.11 42.55
C ASN A 102 17.36 18.73 43.20
N THR A 103 16.31 18.16 43.81
CA THR A 103 16.37 16.81 44.39
C THR A 103 16.36 15.69 43.34
N GLN A 104 15.65 15.83 42.21
CA GLN A 104 15.72 14.88 41.09
C GLN A 104 17.06 14.94 40.34
N LEU A 105 17.69 16.11 40.22
CA LEU A 105 19.01 16.24 39.58
C LEU A 105 20.14 15.64 40.44
N LEU A 106 20.01 15.70 41.77
CA LEU A 106 20.92 15.00 42.71
C LEU A 106 20.62 13.50 42.82
N GLY A 107 19.40 13.06 42.49
CA GLY A 107 18.98 11.67 42.41
C GLY A 107 19.03 11.13 40.98
N SER A 108 20.19 11.18 40.33
CA SER A 108 20.40 10.57 39.01
C SER A 108 20.37 9.04 39.10
N GLU A 109 19.21 8.45 39.36
CA GLU A 109 18.92 7.11 38.87
C GLU A 109 18.50 7.28 37.40
N LYS A 110 19.41 6.89 36.51
CA LYS A 110 19.15 6.81 35.08
C LYS A 110 17.86 6.03 34.87
N THR A 111 16.77 6.71 34.51
CA THR A 111 15.64 6.06 33.88
C THR A 111 16.15 5.49 32.57
N TYR A 112 16.53 4.21 32.62
CA TYR A 112 16.71 3.39 31.44
C TYR A 112 15.40 3.50 30.66
N LEU A 113 15.42 4.21 29.54
CA LEU A 113 14.47 3.93 28.48
C LEU A 113 14.69 2.45 28.18
N SER A 114 13.75 1.60 28.60
CA SER A 114 13.82 0.17 28.34
C SER A 114 14.02 -0.02 26.84
N GLU A 115 15.23 -0.40 26.47
CA GLU A 115 15.68 -0.75 25.12
C GLU A 115 15.06 -2.08 24.65
N GLU A 116 13.93 -2.47 25.24
CA GLU A 116 13.32 -3.79 25.11
C GLU A 116 12.32 -3.87 23.95
N HIS A 117 12.03 -2.77 23.25
CA HIS A 117 11.04 -2.82 22.18
C HIS A 117 11.28 -1.84 21.02
N ILE A 118 12.49 -1.82 20.48
CA ILE A 118 12.68 -1.41 19.08
C ILE A 118 12.62 -2.69 18.26
N GLU A 119 11.41 -3.21 18.03
CA GLU A 119 11.22 -4.30 17.09
C GLU A 119 11.37 -3.78 15.66
N ALA A 120 12.06 -4.56 14.82
CA ALA A 120 12.11 -4.30 13.39
C ALA A 120 10.67 -4.19 12.85
N PRO A 121 10.43 -3.35 11.81
CA PRO A 121 9.11 -3.22 11.22
C PRO A 121 8.52 -4.59 10.92
N ARG A 122 7.36 -4.86 11.51
CA ARG A 122 6.67 -6.13 11.37
C ARG A 122 6.50 -6.41 9.87
N ASP A 123 6.96 -7.57 9.40
CA ASP A 123 6.72 -8.00 8.02
C ASP A 123 5.23 -8.35 7.91
N TRP A 124 4.47 -7.50 7.23
CA TRP A 124 3.01 -7.65 7.06
C TRP A 124 2.66 -8.76 6.06
N ALA A 125 3.66 -9.48 5.54
CA ALA A 125 3.43 -10.64 4.71
C ALA A 125 2.90 -11.83 5.55
N PRO A 126 1.73 -12.40 5.23
CA PRO A 126 1.27 -13.64 5.85
C PRO A 126 2.31 -14.74 5.59
N LYS A 127 2.82 -15.37 6.66
CA LYS A 127 3.90 -16.38 6.59
C LYS A 127 3.40 -17.77 6.19
N ASN A 128 2.08 -17.95 6.15
CA ASN A 128 1.37 -19.17 5.84
C ASN A 128 0.61 -19.01 4.53
N GLY A 129 1.30 -19.22 3.41
CA GLY A 129 0.69 -19.23 2.08
C GLY A 129 1.61 -18.70 1.00
N LYS A 130 1.30 -19.02 -0.26
CA LYS A 130 2.01 -18.43 -1.41
C LYS A 130 1.85 -16.90 -1.32
N GLY A 131 2.95 -16.17 -1.57
CA GLY A 131 3.03 -14.73 -1.32
C GLY A 131 1.95 -13.93 -2.07
N GLN A 132 1.78 -12.65 -1.74
CA GLN A 132 0.72 -11.78 -2.32
C GLN A 132 0.70 -11.68 -3.86
N LEU A 133 1.74 -12.16 -4.54
CA LEU A 133 1.86 -12.24 -6.00
C LEU A 133 1.49 -13.61 -6.58
N SER A 134 1.04 -14.56 -5.77
CA SER A 134 0.59 -15.86 -6.28
C SER A 134 -0.78 -15.72 -6.95
N GLU A 135 -0.94 -16.37 -8.09
CA GLU A 135 -2.18 -16.34 -8.90
C GLU A 135 -3.41 -16.90 -8.16
N GLU A 136 -3.19 -17.62 -7.06
CA GLU A 136 -4.24 -18.20 -6.19
C GLU A 136 -4.58 -17.33 -4.96
N TYR A 137 -3.94 -16.17 -4.81
CA TYR A 137 -4.20 -15.29 -3.67
C TYR A 137 -5.66 -14.80 -3.71
N GLY A 138 -6.49 -15.29 -2.79
CA GLY A 138 -7.92 -14.98 -2.72
C GLY A 138 -8.84 -15.93 -3.49
N LEU A 139 -8.31 -16.95 -4.16
CA LEU A 139 -9.08 -18.01 -4.80
C LEU A 139 -9.07 -19.25 -3.89
N HIS A 140 -10.11 -19.40 -3.07
CA HIS A 140 -10.30 -20.60 -2.25
C HIS A 140 -11.32 -21.50 -2.94
N ASP A 141 -10.95 -22.75 -3.18
CA ASP A 141 -11.92 -23.77 -3.59
C ASP A 141 -12.90 -24.00 -2.43
N GLU A 142 -14.17 -24.04 -2.79
CA GLU A 142 -15.33 -24.17 -1.91
C GLU A 142 -15.29 -25.46 -1.07
N GLY A 143 -14.58 -25.40 0.07
CA GLY A 143 -14.49 -26.51 1.03
C GLY A 143 -13.63 -26.26 2.26
N GLU A 144 -12.62 -25.37 2.21
CA GLU A 144 -11.73 -25.11 3.35
C GLU A 144 -11.56 -23.60 3.58
N TYR A 145 -12.37 -23.06 4.49
CA TYR A 145 -12.07 -21.78 5.14
C TYR A 145 -11.11 -22.05 6.29
N GLU A 146 -9.81 -22.14 6.01
CA GLU A 146 -8.81 -21.92 7.06
C GLU A 146 -8.65 -20.41 7.24
N SER A 147 -9.32 -19.86 8.26
CA SER A 147 -9.11 -18.47 8.67
C SER A 147 -7.64 -18.26 9.06
N PRO A 148 -6.89 -17.32 8.45
CA PRO A 148 -5.47 -17.14 8.75
C PRO A 148 -5.18 -16.57 10.15
N TYR A 149 -6.21 -16.26 10.92
CA TYR A 149 -6.09 -15.64 12.24
C TYR A 149 -6.26 -16.69 13.34
N GLN A 150 -5.17 -17.40 13.66
CA GLN A 150 -5.10 -18.14 14.91
C GLN A 150 -4.87 -17.12 16.04
N TYR A 151 -5.95 -16.68 16.69
CA TYR A 151 -5.90 -15.91 17.93
C TYR A 151 -5.44 -16.84 19.06
N GLY A 152 -4.18 -16.71 19.47
CA GLY A 152 -3.61 -17.43 20.61
C GLY A 152 -4.37 -17.05 21.88
N SER A 153 -5.26 -17.94 22.32
CA SER A 153 -5.89 -17.88 23.63
C SER A 153 -5.01 -18.63 24.63
N SER A 154 -4.35 -17.90 25.51
CA SER A 154 -3.91 -18.39 26.80
C SER A 154 -3.72 -17.20 27.73
N ASP A 155 -4.66 -17.01 28.65
CA ASP A 155 -4.33 -16.90 30.06
C ASP A 155 -5.55 -17.28 30.91
N THR A 156 -5.31 -18.26 31.76
CA THR A 156 -6.19 -18.80 32.78
C THR A 156 -6.50 -17.73 33.82
N TYR A 157 -7.79 -17.39 33.98
CA TYR A 157 -8.31 -16.76 35.19
C TYR A 157 -9.34 -17.70 35.79
N THR A 158 -8.96 -18.36 36.89
CA THR A 158 -9.90 -19.02 37.78
C THR A 158 -10.23 -18.03 38.89
N GLU A 159 -11.42 -17.44 38.89
CA GLU A 159 -12.06 -16.97 40.13
C GLU A 159 -13.59 -17.02 39.97
N GLU A 160 -14.18 -17.89 40.78
CA GLU A 160 -15.44 -17.78 41.52
C GLU A 160 -16.75 -17.48 40.77
N THR A 161 -17.54 -18.56 40.66
CA THR A 161 -18.99 -18.58 40.42
C THR A 161 -19.77 -17.71 41.41
N GLN A 162 -20.57 -16.79 40.88
CA GLN A 162 -21.76 -16.25 41.55
C GLN A 162 -22.95 -16.39 40.58
N ASP A 163 -23.92 -17.21 41.00
CA ASP A 163 -25.25 -17.41 40.43
C ASP A 163 -25.92 -16.10 39.99
N ASP A 164 -26.39 -16.01 38.74
CA ASP A 164 -27.80 -15.66 38.47
C ASP A 164 -28.28 -16.14 37.09
N LYS A 165 -29.56 -16.48 37.03
CA LYS A 165 -30.31 -17.25 36.03
C LYS A 165 -30.60 -16.46 34.73
N PRO A 166 -30.73 -17.12 33.55
CA PRO A 166 -30.98 -16.42 32.30
C PRO A 166 -32.47 -16.11 32.07
N ASP A 167 -32.80 -14.83 31.89
CA ASP A 167 -34.05 -14.41 31.26
C ASP A 167 -33.92 -14.49 29.74
N THR A 168 -34.76 -15.33 29.14
CA THR A 168 -35.01 -15.36 27.69
C THR A 168 -36.18 -14.43 27.41
N PRO A 169 -36.10 -13.54 26.41
CA PRO A 169 -37.12 -13.60 25.34
C PRO A 169 -36.53 -13.29 23.94
N THR A 170 -36.61 -14.25 23.00
CA THR A 170 -37.64 -14.36 21.95
C THR A 170 -37.30 -13.58 20.67
N GLU A 171 -36.98 -14.37 19.64
CA GLU A 171 -36.80 -14.05 18.22
C GLU A 171 -37.98 -13.26 17.59
N PRO A 172 -37.73 -12.37 16.61
CA PRO A 172 -38.71 -12.06 15.58
C PRO A 172 -38.35 -12.73 14.23
N PRO A 173 -39.33 -13.31 13.51
CA PRO A 173 -39.09 -14.09 12.29
C PRO A 173 -38.85 -13.24 11.05
N ARG A 174 -38.12 -13.88 10.12
CA ARG A 174 -37.82 -13.50 8.73
C ARG A 174 -39.03 -13.06 7.90
N GLY A 175 -38.79 -12.07 7.03
CA GLY A 175 -39.14 -12.17 5.60
C GLY A 175 -40.12 -11.14 5.02
N ALA A 176 -39.84 -10.80 3.76
CA ALA A 176 -40.62 -10.01 2.78
C ALA A 176 -40.83 -8.54 3.17
N ILE A 177 -40.39 -7.54 2.40
CA ILE A 177 -40.49 -7.29 0.95
C ILE A 177 -39.47 -6.20 0.59
#